data_AF-A0A6G0YEP1-F1
#
_entry.id   AF-A0A6G0YEP1-F1
#
_cell.length_a   1.000
_cell.length_b   1.000
_cell.length_c   1.000
_cell.angle_alpha   90.00
_cell.angle_beta   90.00
_cell.angle_gamma   90.00
#
_symmetry.space_group_name_H-M   'P 1'
#
loop_
_entity.id
_entity.type
_entity.pdbx_description
1 polymer ?
#
loop_
_entity_poly.entity_id
_entity_poly.type
_entity_poly.pdbx_seq_one_letter_code
_entity_poly.pdbx_strand_id
1 'polypeptide(L)'
;LTSLNGTQNAELTKHALNLIKDTGVNVVSITFDGCSSNVTMARLLGCDFSIITLNTKFEDVVVFLDPAHMVKLIRNTFGEKKTFLDGDGNLIDFNFVQKLFILQETEGCHLANK
;
A
#
# COMPACT_ATOMS: atom_id res chain seq x y z
N LEU A 1 2.11 7.38 -25.07
CA LEU A 1 1.02 7.48 -24.08
C LEU A 1 1.57 8.19 -22.86
N THR A 2 1.20 9.45 -22.66
CA THR A 2 1.56 10.23 -21.46
C THR A 2 0.90 9.60 -20.24
N SER A 3 1.64 9.40 -19.15
CA SER A 3 1.06 8.88 -17.90
C SER A 3 0.05 9.88 -17.34
N LEU A 4 -1.12 9.40 -16.92
CA LEU A 4 -2.13 10.24 -16.29
C LEU A 4 -1.60 10.78 -14.94
N ASN A 5 -1.86 12.06 -14.67
CA ASN A 5 -1.53 12.65 -13.38
C ASN A 5 -2.65 12.39 -12.34
N GLY A 6 -2.36 12.64 -11.05
CA GLY A 6 -3.29 12.35 -9.96
C GLY A 6 -4.65 13.02 -10.10
N THR A 7 -4.70 14.24 -10.64
CA THR A 7 -5.95 14.98 -10.88
C THR A 7 -6.78 14.33 -11.97
N GLN A 8 -6.16 13.96 -13.10
CA GLN A 8 -6.85 13.24 -14.17
C GLN A 8 -7.41 11.91 -13.68
N ASN A 9 -6.62 11.17 -12.90
CA ASN A 9 -7.07 9.92 -12.29
C ASN A 9 -8.27 10.14 -11.35
N ALA A 10 -8.28 11.21 -10.54
CA ALA A 10 -9.41 11.49 -9.66
C ALA A 10 -10.70 11.76 -10.42
N GLU A 11 -10.65 12.58 -11.47
CA GLU A 11 -11.84 12.89 -12.29
C GLU A 11 -12.34 11.67 -13.07
N LEU A 12 -11.43 10.88 -13.64
CA LEU A 12 -11.78 9.63 -14.34
C LEU A 12 -12.39 8.61 -13.37
N THR A 13 -11.84 8.46 -12.17
CA THR A 13 -12.39 7.56 -11.14
C THR A 13 -13.80 8.00 -10.72
N LYS A 14 -14.02 9.30 -10.43
CA LYS A 14 -15.36 9.81 -10.13
C LYS A 14 -16.35 9.54 -11.26
N HIS A 15 -15.94 9.81 -12.50
CA HIS A 15 -16.79 9.61 -13.66
C HIS A 15 -17.16 8.13 -13.84
N ALA A 16 -16.19 7.22 -13.70
CA ALA A 16 -16.43 5.79 -13.77
C ALA A 16 -17.40 5.32 -12.67
N LEU A 17 -17.24 5.78 -11.43
CA LEU A 17 -18.14 5.43 -10.33
C LEU A 17 -19.56 5.92 -10.57
N ASN A 18 -19.74 7.13 -11.10
CA ASN A 18 -21.05 7.66 -11.46
C ASN A 18 -21.72 6.81 -12.55
N LEU A 19 -20.99 6.48 -13.62
CA LEU A 19 -21.52 5.64 -14.69
C LEU A 19 -21.91 4.24 -14.19
N ILE A 20 -21.12 3.64 -13.29
CA ILE A 20 -21.44 2.33 -12.72
C ILE A 20 -22.68 2.42 -11.83
N LYS A 21 -22.82 3.49 -11.03
CA LYS A 21 -23.98 3.73 -10.17
C LYS A 21 -25.29 3.75 -10.96
N ASP A 22 -25.27 4.35 -12.16
CA ASP A 22 -26.45 4.42 -13.05
C ASP A 22 -26.92 3.04 -13.55
N THR A 23 -26.05 2.02 -13.50
CA THR A 23 -26.41 0.64 -13.87
C THR A 23 -27.11 -0.14 -12.77
N GLY A 24 -27.18 0.40 -11.55
CA GLY A 24 -27.65 -0.30 -10.35
C GLY A 24 -26.60 -1.18 -9.68
N VAL A 25 -25.38 -1.25 -10.22
CA VAL A 25 -24.24 -1.92 -9.55
C VAL A 25 -23.75 -1.06 -8.38
N ASN A 26 -23.67 -1.68 -7.20
CA ASN A 26 -23.16 -1.04 -6.00
C ASN A 26 -21.65 -1.29 -5.84
N VAL A 27 -20.83 -0.26 -6.07
CA VAL A 27 -19.39 -0.32 -5.82
C VAL A 27 -19.14 -0.10 -4.33
N VAL A 28 -18.74 -1.15 -3.61
CA VAL A 28 -18.48 -1.08 -2.16
C VAL A 28 -17.06 -0.66 -1.84
N SER A 29 -16.11 -0.87 -2.76
CA SER A 29 -14.71 -0.54 -2.53
C SER A 29 -13.88 -0.37 -3.80
N ILE A 30 -12.78 0.38 -3.68
CA ILE A 30 -11.73 0.57 -4.68
C ILE A 30 -10.38 0.19 -4.08
N THR A 31 -9.57 -0.55 -4.84
CA THR A 31 -8.19 -0.84 -4.49
C THR A 31 -7.22 -0.49 -5.61
N PHE A 32 -5.99 -0.09 -5.25
CA PHE A 32 -4.96 0.39 -6.17
C PHE A 32 -3.55 0.16 -5.61
N ASP A 33 -2.55 0.19 -6.49
CA ASP A 33 -1.14 0.03 -6.11
C ASP A 33 -0.57 1.27 -5.38
N GLY A 34 0.66 1.17 -4.88
CA GLY A 34 1.29 2.24 -4.11
C GLY A 34 1.88 3.39 -4.95
N CYS A 35 1.46 3.55 -6.20
CA CYS A 35 2.00 4.60 -7.07
C CYS A 35 1.60 5.98 -6.56
N SER A 36 2.53 6.95 -6.63
CA SER A 36 2.32 8.32 -6.11
C SER A 36 1.11 9.02 -6.75
N SER A 37 0.83 8.76 -8.03
CA SER A 37 -0.34 9.30 -8.73
C SER A 37 -1.65 8.75 -8.19
N ASN A 38 -1.69 7.47 -7.80
CA ASN A 38 -2.88 6.82 -7.25
C ASN A 38 -3.12 7.26 -5.80
N VAL A 39 -2.06 7.39 -5.00
CA VAL A 39 -2.16 7.99 -3.65
C VAL A 39 -2.66 9.43 -3.73
N THR A 40 -2.17 10.20 -4.72
CA THR A 40 -2.65 11.58 -4.96
C THR A 40 -4.12 11.60 -5.36
N MET A 41 -4.55 10.70 -6.26
CA MET A 41 -5.95 10.56 -6.66
C MET A 41 -6.85 10.29 -5.44
N ALA A 42 -6.50 9.34 -4.59
CA ALA A 42 -7.28 9.04 -3.41
C ALA A 42 -7.34 10.23 -2.42
N ARG A 43 -6.26 11.00 -2.27
CA ARG A 43 -6.28 12.27 -1.51
C ARG A 43 -7.23 13.31 -2.11
N LEU A 44 -7.27 13.42 -3.44
CA LEU A 44 -8.19 14.32 -4.14
C LEU A 44 -9.66 13.86 -4.05
N LEU A 45 -9.90 12.57 -3.79
CA LEU A 45 -11.21 12.03 -3.43
C LEU A 45 -11.57 12.28 -1.95
N GLY A 46 -10.69 12.90 -1.15
CA GLY A 46 -10.92 13.19 0.26
C GLY A 46 -10.47 12.09 1.22
N CYS A 47 -9.79 11.06 0.73
CA CYS A 47 -9.18 10.03 1.59
C CYS A 47 -7.84 10.52 2.18
N ASP A 48 -7.49 10.00 3.35
CA ASP A 48 -6.21 10.23 4.00
C ASP A 48 -5.66 8.90 4.52
N PHE A 49 -4.40 8.60 4.21
CA PHE A 49 -3.72 7.36 4.63
C PHE A 49 -2.65 7.61 5.69
N SER A 50 -2.63 8.79 6.28
CA SER A 50 -1.78 9.09 7.42
C SER A 50 -2.31 8.36 8.66
N ILE A 51 -1.39 7.85 9.51
CA ILE A 51 -1.75 7.01 10.67
C ILE A 51 -2.75 7.70 11.62
N ILE A 52 -2.60 9.01 11.80
CA ILE A 52 -3.39 9.79 12.78
C ILE A 52 -4.76 10.19 12.21
N THR A 53 -4.82 10.48 10.92
CA THR A 53 -5.99 11.08 10.26
C THR A 53 -6.63 10.13 9.24
N LEU A 54 -6.41 8.83 9.42
CA LEU A 54 -6.84 7.79 8.49
C LEU A 54 -8.33 7.95 8.13
N ASN A 55 -8.58 8.27 6.87
CA ASN A 55 -9.90 8.31 6.26
C ASN A 55 -9.85 7.50 4.96
N THR A 56 -10.51 6.36 4.96
CA THR A 56 -10.55 5.45 3.81
C THR A 56 -11.88 5.49 3.07
N LYS A 57 -12.72 6.51 3.31
CA LYS A 57 -14.06 6.57 2.74
C LYS A 57 -14.19 7.74 1.77
N PHE A 58 -14.65 7.45 0.55
CA PHE A 58 -15.11 8.40 -0.44
C PHE A 58 -16.58 8.12 -0.75
N GLU A 59 -17.48 9.04 -0.42
CA GLU A 59 -18.93 8.79 -0.42
C GLU A 59 -19.26 7.50 0.34
N ASP A 60 -19.87 6.48 -0.28
CA ASP A 60 -20.12 5.16 0.34
C ASP A 60 -19.12 4.08 -0.09
N VAL A 61 -18.03 4.47 -0.75
CA VAL A 61 -17.01 3.57 -1.27
C VAL A 61 -15.79 3.54 -0.34
N VAL A 62 -15.37 2.34 0.06
CA VAL A 62 -14.13 2.16 0.83
C VAL A 62 -12.92 2.13 -0.10
N VAL A 63 -11.90 2.91 0.20
CA VAL A 63 -10.71 3.13 -0.63
C VAL A 63 -9.48 2.65 0.13
N PHE A 64 -8.77 1.65 -0.40
CA PHE A 64 -7.60 1.09 0.28
C PHE A 64 -6.53 0.59 -0.69
N LEU A 65 -5.27 0.61 -0.24
CA LEU A 65 -4.13 0.13 -1.02
C LEU A 65 -4.16 -1.40 -1.18
N ASP A 66 -3.69 -1.91 -2.32
CA ASP A 66 -3.52 -3.35 -2.55
C ASP A 66 -2.54 -3.93 -1.51
N PRO A 67 -3.00 -4.81 -0.61
CA PRO A 67 -2.16 -5.36 0.45
C PRO A 67 -0.93 -6.11 -0.07
N ALA A 68 -1.08 -6.89 -1.14
CA ALA A 68 0.03 -7.66 -1.70
C ALA A 68 1.10 -6.73 -2.26
N HIS A 69 0.67 -5.66 -2.93
CA HIS A 69 1.57 -4.63 -3.43
C HIS A 69 2.28 -3.89 -2.28
N MET A 70 1.58 -3.56 -1.19
CA MET A 70 2.16 -2.86 -0.04
C MET A 70 3.21 -3.70 0.68
N VAL A 71 2.95 -4.99 0.91
CA VAL A 71 3.92 -5.90 1.52
C VAL A 71 5.18 -6.02 0.64
N LYS A 72 5.01 -6.11 -0.68
CA LYS A 72 6.14 -6.11 -1.63
C LYS A 72 6.97 -4.83 -1.51
N LEU A 73 6.34 -3.65 -1.42
CA LEU A 73 7.06 -2.39 -1.25
C LEU A 73 7.84 -2.37 0.05
N ILE A 74 7.21 -2.71 1.19
CA ILE A 74 7.87 -2.77 2.49
C ILE A 74 9.07 -3.71 2.44
N ARG A 75 8.90 -4.93 1.88
CA ARG A 75 9.98 -5.91 1.74
C ARG A 75 11.14 -5.38 0.89
N ASN A 76 10.84 -4.77 -0.25
CA ASN A 76 11.86 -4.21 -1.13
C ASN A 76 12.61 -3.06 -0.44
N THR A 77 11.87 -2.13 0.17
CA THR A 77 12.47 -1.02 0.90
C THR A 77 13.31 -1.51 2.08
N PHE A 78 12.87 -2.53 2.82
CA PHE A 78 13.64 -3.09 3.93
C PHE A 78 14.92 -3.76 3.43
N GLY A 79 14.82 -4.52 2.33
CA GLY A 79 15.96 -5.14 1.67
C GLY A 79 16.96 -4.12 1.09
N GLU A 80 16.51 -2.97 0.60
CA GLU A 80 17.38 -1.93 0.01
C GLU A 80 17.96 -0.97 1.06
N LYS A 81 17.13 -0.48 1.98
CA LYS A 81 17.51 0.51 3.00
C LYS A 81 18.15 -0.12 4.23
N LYS A 82 17.95 -1.43 4.44
CA LYS A 82 18.49 -2.26 5.53
C LYS A 82 18.01 -1.90 6.93
N THR A 83 17.64 -0.65 7.20
CA THR A 83 17.21 -0.21 8.51
C THR A 83 15.93 0.59 8.43
N PHE A 84 15.02 0.33 9.38
CA PHE A 84 13.86 1.16 9.67
C PHE A 84 13.89 1.65 11.12
N LEU A 85 13.07 2.65 11.41
CA LEU A 85 12.73 3.06 12.76
C LEU A 85 11.26 2.70 13.00
N ASP A 86 10.96 2.14 14.16
CA ASP A 86 9.57 1.97 14.59
C ASP A 86 8.98 3.30 15.13
N GLY A 87 7.73 3.24 15.61
CA GLY A 87 7.04 4.41 16.16
C GLY A 87 7.67 4.98 17.44
N ASP A 88 8.49 4.20 18.13
CA ASP A 88 9.18 4.58 19.37
C ASP A 88 10.66 4.99 19.10
N GLY A 89 11.09 4.95 17.84
CA GLY A 89 12.46 5.26 17.43
C GLY A 89 13.45 4.11 17.59
N ASN A 90 12.99 2.89 17.87
CA ASN A 90 13.87 1.72 17.90
C ASN A 90 14.25 1.28 16.49
N LEU A 91 15.47 0.78 16.35
CA LEU A 91 16.02 0.31 15.09
C LEU A 91 15.49 -1.09 14.74
N ILE A 92 14.92 -1.23 13.55
CA ILE A 92 14.63 -2.51 12.91
C ILE A 92 15.72 -2.76 11.86
N ASP A 93 16.63 -3.70 12.13
CA ASP A 93 17.82 -3.95 11.30
C ASP A 93 17.72 -5.27 10.52
N PHE A 94 17.83 -5.20 9.20
CA PHE A 94 17.83 -6.32 8.26
C PHE A 94 18.97 -7.32 8.53
N ASN A 95 20.04 -6.89 9.21
CA ASN A 95 21.12 -7.77 9.65
C ASN A 95 20.60 -8.94 10.52
N PHE A 96 19.54 -8.72 11.32
CA PHE A 96 18.95 -9.81 12.11
C PHE A 96 18.27 -10.86 11.22
N VAL A 97 17.67 -10.45 10.11
CA VAL A 97 17.12 -11.37 9.11
C VAL A 97 18.24 -12.22 8.48
N GLN A 98 19.36 -11.59 8.13
CA GLN A 98 20.53 -12.30 7.57
C GLN A 98 21.17 -13.26 8.57
N LYS A 99 21.35 -12.84 9.82
CA LYS A 99 21.89 -13.69 10.88
C LYS A 99 20.97 -14.87 11.18
N LEU A 100 19.65 -14.66 11.21
CA LEU A 100 18.69 -15.73 11.38
C LEU A 100 18.78 -16.74 10.22
N PHE A 101 18.88 -16.27 8.99
CA PHE A 101 19.08 -17.13 7.82
C PHE A 101 20.35 -17.97 7.97
N ILE A 102 21.50 -17.36 8.26
CA ILE A 102 22.77 -18.08 8.44
C ILE A 102 22.68 -19.13 9.55
N LEU A 103 22.05 -18.78 10.68
CA LEU A 103 21.85 -19.71 11.79
C LEU A 103 21.01 -20.91 11.36
N GLN A 104 19.91 -20.69 10.66
CA GLN A 104 19.03 -21.78 10.19
C GLN A 104 19.74 -22.71 9.19
N GLU A 105 20.49 -22.14 8.25
CA GLU A 105 21.30 -22.92 7.29
C GLU A 105 22.40 -23.72 7.99
N THR A 106 23.02 -23.16 9.04
CA THR A 106 24.09 -23.82 9.80
C THR A 106 23.56 -24.98 10.64
N GLU A 107 22.41 -24.79 11.30
CA GLU A 107 21.81 -25.77 12.21
C GLU A 107 20.91 -26.80 11.49
N GLY A 108 20.57 -26.57 10.21
CA GLY A 108 19.61 -27.40 9.46
C GLY A 108 18.17 -27.33 9.98
N CYS A 109 17.87 -26.39 10.88
CA CYS A 109 16.56 -26.20 11.51
C CYS A 109 15.81 -25.07 10.83
N HIS A 110 15.10 -25.40 9.76
CA HIS A 110 14.27 -24.45 9.03
C HIS A 110 12.87 -24.45 9.64
N LEU A 111 12.56 -23.47 10.50
CA LEU A 111 11.24 -23.25 11.12
C LEU A 111 10.18 -22.77 10.09
N ALA A 112 10.04 -23.50 8.98
CA ALA A 112 9.21 -23.16 7.83
C ALA A 112 9.49 -21.77 7.22
N ASN A 113 10.73 -21.27 7.34
CA ASN A 113 11.22 -20.15 6.54
C ASN A 113 11.13 -20.55 5.04
N LYS A 114 10.42 -19.76 4.24
CA LYS A 114 10.28 -19.90 2.79
C LYS A 114 10.81 -18.65 2.09
#